data_AF-A0A1J5MBB5-F1
#
_entry.id   AF-A0A1J5MBB5-F1
#
_cell.length_a   1.000
_cell.length_b   1.000
_cell.length_c   1.000
_cell.angle_alpha   90.00
_cell.angle_beta   90.00
_cell.angle_gamma   90.00
#
_symmetry.space_group_name_H-M   'P 1'
#
loop_
_entity.id
_entity.type
_entity.pdbx_description
1 polymer ?
#
loop_
_entity_poly.entity_id
_entity_poly.type
_entity_poly.pdbx_seq_one_letter_code
_entity_poly.pdbx_strand_id
1 'polypeptide(L)'
;MGVNEDKLQLQYKGYRDTPPLWKSSELLGLSQFSIPFTPSIALNRAIEKRLRLGKLVEQFVFFELEQLDNLKVLVENEQIKNEKITIGEIDALFLFNDSPIHLEIVYKFYLYDPSIGNTEIEKWIGPNRNDSLLKKLTKLKDKQLPLLYKPQTDVLLKDLNIDKSKILQKVLFKAQLFIPYGATMNTTFLNNNCIVGFYIQFLEIQQFSNCKFIIPEKTDWLIKAYAHVSWLDFTDFKSRVSEFIKVQSSPLCWIKFPNGTLQKFFVVWWN
;
A
#
# COMPACT_ATOMS: atom_id res chain seq x y z
N MET A 1 23.81 -11.46 -11.67
CA MET A 1 22.67 -10.88 -10.95
C MET A 1 22.38 -9.54 -11.58
N GLY A 2 21.23 -9.44 -12.25
CA GLY A 2 20.91 -8.27 -13.06
C GLY A 2 20.40 -7.12 -12.17
N VAL A 3 20.62 -5.87 -12.59
CA VAL A 3 20.13 -4.63 -11.93
C VAL A 3 18.64 -4.69 -11.51
N ASN A 4 17.86 -5.57 -12.14
CA ASN A 4 16.45 -5.78 -11.86
C ASN A 4 16.17 -6.67 -10.62
N GLU A 5 17.05 -7.62 -10.30
CA GLU A 5 16.93 -8.47 -9.09
C GLU A 5 17.18 -7.63 -7.84
N ASP A 6 18.18 -6.74 -7.87
CA ASP A 6 18.49 -5.84 -6.75
C ASP A 6 17.33 -4.87 -6.46
N LYS A 7 16.66 -4.37 -7.51
CA LYS A 7 15.53 -3.45 -7.39
C LYS A 7 14.30 -4.12 -6.77
N LEU A 8 13.99 -5.34 -7.17
CA LEU A 8 12.87 -6.11 -6.63
C LEU A 8 13.07 -6.41 -5.13
N GLN A 9 14.30 -6.73 -4.72
CA GLN A 9 14.63 -6.87 -3.29
C GLN A 9 14.40 -5.59 -2.51
N LEU A 10 14.78 -4.43 -3.07
CA LEU A 10 14.53 -3.13 -2.44
C LEU A 10 13.03 -2.83 -2.31
N GLN A 11 12.23 -3.19 -3.31
CA GLN A 11 10.77 -3.04 -3.26
C GLN A 11 10.17 -3.94 -2.18
N TYR A 12 10.58 -5.21 -2.14
CA TYR A 12 10.15 -6.17 -1.12
C TYR A 12 10.55 -5.71 0.29
N LYS A 13 11.79 -5.25 0.47
CA LYS A 13 12.25 -4.66 1.73
C LYS A 13 11.42 -3.44 2.13
N GLY A 14 11.11 -2.55 1.19
CA GLY A 14 10.25 -1.39 1.45
C GLY A 14 8.83 -1.78 1.87
N TYR A 15 8.27 -2.83 1.26
CA TYR A 15 7.00 -3.42 1.69
C TYR A 15 7.11 -4.02 3.11
N ARG A 16 8.15 -4.81 3.41
CA ARG A 16 8.41 -5.42 4.73
C ARG A 16 8.50 -4.37 5.83
N ASP A 17 9.29 -3.33 5.59
CA ASP A 17 9.57 -2.25 6.55
C ASP A 17 8.34 -1.36 6.82
N THR A 18 7.35 -1.36 5.93
CA THR A 18 6.10 -0.63 6.17
C THR A 18 5.28 -1.38 7.22
N PRO A 19 4.87 -0.77 8.33
CA PRO A 19 4.08 -1.47 9.34
C PRO A 19 2.59 -1.51 8.95
N PRO A 20 1.78 -2.35 9.62
CA PRO A 20 0.32 -2.31 9.50
C PRO A 20 -0.22 -0.93 9.90
N LEU A 21 -1.28 -0.48 9.21
CA LEU A 21 -1.84 0.87 9.34
C LEU A 21 -2.44 1.14 10.74
N TRP A 22 -2.90 0.11 11.44
CA TRP A 22 -3.32 0.21 12.84
C TRP A 22 -2.81 -1.00 13.62
N LYS A 23 -2.58 -0.79 14.92
CA LYS A 23 -2.05 -1.82 15.84
C LYS A 23 -3.14 -2.56 16.62
N SER A 24 -4.31 -1.94 16.78
CA SER A 24 -5.45 -2.61 17.42
C SER A 24 -5.83 -3.86 16.61
N SER A 25 -6.45 -4.82 17.28
CA SER A 25 -7.00 -5.99 16.59
C SER A 25 -8.02 -5.59 15.53
N GLU A 26 -8.73 -4.48 15.75
CA GLU A 26 -9.84 -4.04 14.92
C GLU A 26 -9.85 -2.52 14.70
N LEU A 27 -10.31 -2.11 13.51
CA LEU A 27 -10.69 -0.74 13.18
C LEU A 27 -12.01 -0.74 12.40
N LEU A 28 -13.06 -0.11 12.94
CA LEU A 28 -14.38 0.03 12.31
C LEU A 28 -15.06 -1.29 11.86
N GLY A 29 -14.85 -2.41 12.56
CA GLY A 29 -15.36 -3.72 12.13
C GLY A 29 -14.32 -4.59 11.40
N LEU A 30 -13.15 -4.04 11.07
CA LEU A 30 -12.14 -4.72 10.24
C LEU A 30 -11.02 -5.28 11.12
N SER A 31 -10.92 -6.60 11.15
CA SER A 31 -9.87 -7.32 11.87
C SER A 31 -8.56 -7.38 11.07
N GLN A 32 -7.46 -6.94 11.65
CA GLN A 32 -6.14 -7.01 11.00
C GLN A 32 -5.57 -8.44 11.06
N PHE A 33 -4.97 -8.92 9.97
CA PHE A 33 -4.11 -10.09 9.96
C PHE A 33 -2.67 -9.67 10.24
N SER A 34 -2.00 -10.40 11.13
CA SER A 34 -0.58 -10.18 11.44
C SER A 34 0.23 -11.36 10.93
N ILE A 35 1.13 -11.09 10.00
CA ILE A 35 2.16 -12.03 9.58
C ILE A 35 3.30 -11.91 10.60
N PRO A 36 3.67 -13.00 11.31
CA PRO A 36 4.83 -13.00 12.19
C PRO A 36 6.08 -12.46 11.48
N PHE A 37 6.76 -11.49 12.10
CA PHE A 37 7.96 -10.93 11.49
C PHE A 37 9.13 -11.90 11.65
N THR A 38 9.56 -12.50 10.54
CA THR A 38 10.81 -13.26 10.48
C THR A 38 11.94 -12.39 9.91
N PRO A 39 12.99 -12.05 10.68
CA PRO A 39 14.11 -11.26 10.15
C PRO A 39 14.77 -11.97 8.96
N SER A 40 15.20 -11.19 7.96
CA SER A 40 16.16 -11.61 6.93
C SER A 40 15.71 -12.63 5.87
N ILE A 41 14.42 -12.80 5.64
CA ILE A 41 13.95 -13.56 4.46
C ILE A 41 14.18 -12.71 3.21
N ALA A 42 15.10 -13.13 2.35
CA ALA A 42 15.27 -12.53 1.01
C ALA A 42 14.17 -13.06 0.08
N LEU A 43 13.68 -12.22 -0.82
CA LEU A 43 12.70 -12.67 -1.82
C LEU A 43 13.39 -13.68 -2.75
N ASN A 44 12.92 -14.92 -2.80
CA ASN A 44 13.46 -15.95 -3.70
C ASN A 44 12.38 -16.47 -4.68
N ARG A 45 11.31 -15.71 -4.88
CA ARG A 45 10.22 -16.00 -5.82
C ARG A 45 10.42 -15.24 -7.12
N ALA A 46 10.25 -15.93 -8.25
CA ALA A 46 10.18 -15.28 -9.55
C ALA A 46 8.85 -14.51 -9.65
N ILE A 47 8.93 -13.20 -9.89
CA ILE A 47 7.76 -12.34 -10.06
C ILE A 47 7.72 -11.83 -11.49
N GLU A 48 6.52 -11.83 -12.08
CA GLU A 48 6.29 -11.29 -13.41
C GLU A 48 6.83 -9.85 -13.54
N LYS A 49 7.43 -9.56 -14.69
CA LYS A 49 7.93 -8.23 -14.98
C LYS A 49 6.74 -7.29 -15.22
N ARG A 50 6.80 -6.07 -14.66
CA ARG A 50 5.86 -4.96 -14.89
C ARG A 50 4.46 -5.11 -14.24
N LEU A 51 4.38 -5.73 -13.06
CA LEU A 51 3.15 -5.68 -12.26
C LEU A 51 2.84 -4.26 -11.78
N ARG A 52 1.55 -3.93 -11.68
CA ARG A 52 1.08 -2.74 -10.95
C ARG A 52 1.38 -2.93 -9.46
N LEU A 53 1.63 -1.83 -8.73
CA LEU A 53 2.02 -1.87 -7.31
C LEU A 53 1.12 -2.75 -6.43
N GLY A 54 -0.21 -2.72 -6.61
CA GLY A 54 -1.12 -3.58 -5.84
C GLY A 54 -0.83 -5.07 -6.03
N LYS A 55 -0.78 -5.52 -7.28
CA LYS A 55 -0.44 -6.91 -7.65
C LYS A 55 0.97 -7.29 -7.21
N LEU A 56 1.93 -6.37 -7.29
CA LEU A 56 3.28 -6.61 -6.79
C LEU A 56 3.28 -6.87 -5.28
N VAL A 57 2.53 -6.08 -4.51
CA VAL A 57 2.41 -6.28 -3.06
C VAL A 57 1.70 -7.59 -2.73
N GLU A 58 0.66 -7.96 -3.47
CA GLU A 58 0.00 -9.27 -3.29
C GLU A 58 0.99 -10.43 -3.45
N GLN A 59 1.88 -10.38 -4.47
CA GLN A 59 2.94 -11.38 -4.63
C GLN A 59 3.93 -11.41 -3.46
N PHE A 60 4.25 -10.25 -2.87
CA PHE A 60 5.06 -10.21 -1.65
C PHE A 60 4.35 -10.81 -0.44
N VAL A 61 3.04 -10.62 -0.32
CA VAL A 61 2.23 -11.23 0.74
C VAL A 61 2.18 -12.74 0.56
N PHE A 62 1.88 -13.26 -0.63
CA PHE A 62 1.85 -14.71 -0.88
C PHE A 62 3.19 -15.35 -0.57
N PHE A 63 4.28 -14.70 -1.01
CA PHE A 63 5.63 -15.13 -0.65
C PHE A 63 5.82 -15.25 0.87
N GLU A 64 5.39 -14.26 1.66
CA GLU A 64 5.47 -14.30 3.13
C GLU A 64 4.58 -15.37 3.75
N LEU A 65 3.35 -15.55 3.24
CA LEU A 65 2.41 -16.55 3.73
C LEU A 65 2.95 -17.97 3.54
N GLU A 66 3.60 -18.24 2.40
CA GLU A 66 4.26 -19.51 2.10
C GLU A 66 5.42 -19.84 3.06
N GLN A 67 5.96 -18.87 3.79
CA GLN A 67 7.01 -19.10 4.79
C GLN A 67 6.46 -19.42 6.19
N LEU A 68 5.14 -19.32 6.39
CA LEU A 68 4.54 -19.59 7.69
C LEU A 68 4.26 -21.08 7.85
N ASP A 69 4.80 -21.66 8.93
CA ASP A 69 4.42 -23.00 9.36
C ASP A 69 2.91 -23.07 9.61
N ASN A 70 2.31 -24.22 9.29
CA ASN A 70 0.87 -24.46 9.44
C ASN A 70 -0.03 -23.51 8.63
N LEU A 71 0.52 -22.86 7.59
CA LEU A 71 -0.26 -22.13 6.61
C LEU A 71 -0.32 -22.89 5.29
N LYS A 72 -1.53 -23.04 4.74
CA LYS A 72 -1.74 -23.57 3.40
C LYS A 72 -2.57 -22.60 2.58
N VAL A 73 -1.95 -21.96 1.60
CA VAL A 73 -2.67 -21.14 0.61
C VAL A 73 -3.54 -22.06 -0.24
N LEU A 74 -4.83 -21.73 -0.35
CA LEU A 74 -5.79 -22.48 -1.16
C LEU A 74 -6.11 -21.73 -2.46
N VAL A 75 -6.14 -20.41 -2.38
CA VAL A 75 -6.52 -19.51 -3.47
C VAL A 75 -5.70 -18.23 -3.42
N GLU A 76 -5.22 -17.81 -4.59
CA GLU A 76 -4.62 -16.50 -4.83
C GLU A 76 -5.42 -15.79 -5.95
N ASN A 77 -5.91 -14.58 -5.69
CA ASN A 77 -6.53 -13.70 -6.70
C ASN A 77 -7.69 -14.32 -7.51
N GLU A 78 -8.57 -15.08 -6.86
CA GLU A 78 -9.68 -15.75 -7.55
C GLU A 78 -10.77 -14.76 -7.96
N GLN A 79 -11.12 -14.78 -9.25
CA GLN A 79 -12.17 -13.93 -9.78
C GLN A 79 -13.55 -14.55 -9.55
N ILE A 80 -14.38 -13.87 -8.76
CA ILE A 80 -15.77 -14.26 -8.60
C ILE A 80 -16.58 -13.70 -9.76
N LYS A 81 -17.18 -14.60 -10.54
CA LYS A 81 -17.94 -14.28 -11.75
C LYS A 81 -19.42 -14.56 -11.54
N ASN A 82 -20.25 -13.66 -12.05
CA ASN A 82 -21.65 -13.92 -12.33
C ASN A 82 -21.77 -14.07 -13.85
N GLU A 83 -21.89 -15.31 -14.32
CA GLU A 83 -21.80 -15.67 -15.74
C GLU A 83 -20.48 -15.17 -16.37
N LYS A 84 -20.54 -14.21 -17.30
CA LYS A 84 -19.37 -13.62 -17.97
C LYS A 84 -18.83 -12.36 -17.27
N ILE A 85 -19.49 -11.89 -16.22
CA ILE A 85 -19.16 -10.61 -15.56
C ILE A 85 -18.41 -10.90 -14.25
N THR A 86 -17.18 -10.40 -14.12
CA THR A 86 -16.47 -10.40 -12.84
C THR A 86 -17.15 -9.43 -11.87
N ILE A 87 -17.69 -9.95 -10.78
CA ILE A 87 -18.38 -9.16 -9.74
C ILE A 87 -17.44 -8.79 -8.59
N GLY A 88 -16.29 -9.46 -8.49
CA GLY A 88 -15.25 -9.17 -7.52
C GLY A 88 -14.08 -10.14 -7.64
N GLU A 89 -13.12 -9.99 -6.74
CA GLU A 89 -11.94 -10.84 -6.61
C GLU A 89 -11.76 -11.16 -5.12
N ILE A 90 -11.40 -12.40 -4.80
CA ILE A 90 -10.91 -12.79 -3.49
C ILE A 90 -9.39 -12.78 -3.56
N ASP A 91 -8.76 -11.85 -2.82
CA ASP A 91 -7.30 -11.72 -2.86
C ASP A 91 -6.63 -13.00 -2.35
N ALA A 92 -7.03 -13.52 -1.19
CA ALA A 92 -6.52 -14.79 -0.69
C ALA A 92 -7.53 -15.58 0.14
N LEU A 93 -7.49 -16.90 0.01
CA LEU A 93 -8.11 -17.85 0.93
C LEU A 93 -7.08 -18.89 1.34
N PHE A 94 -6.89 -19.09 2.64
CA PHE A 94 -5.90 -20.02 3.17
C PHE A 94 -6.36 -20.67 4.48
N LEU A 95 -5.73 -21.79 4.84
CA LEU A 95 -5.83 -22.37 6.18
C LEU A 95 -4.65 -21.89 7.01
N PHE A 96 -4.90 -21.47 8.24
CA PHE A 96 -3.86 -21.17 9.22
C PHE A 96 -4.23 -21.83 10.55
N ASN A 97 -3.42 -22.79 11.01
CA ASN A 97 -3.76 -23.65 12.15
C ASN A 97 -5.17 -24.26 12.00
N ASP A 98 -5.44 -24.87 10.82
CA ASP A 98 -6.72 -25.47 10.41
C ASP A 98 -7.93 -24.53 10.38
N SER A 99 -7.75 -23.25 10.66
CA SER A 99 -8.80 -22.23 10.56
C SER A 99 -8.78 -21.58 9.17
N PRO A 100 -9.90 -21.59 8.42
CA PRO A 100 -9.96 -20.93 7.12
C PRO A 100 -10.03 -19.40 7.30
N ILE A 101 -9.20 -18.69 6.54
CA ILE A 101 -9.09 -17.23 6.55
C ILE A 101 -9.28 -16.70 5.15
N HIS A 102 -10.25 -15.80 4.98
CA HIS A 102 -10.35 -14.91 3.82
C HIS A 102 -9.60 -13.62 4.15
N LEU A 103 -8.57 -13.33 3.37
CA LEU A 103 -7.75 -12.14 3.54
C LEU A 103 -7.90 -11.19 2.35
N GLU A 104 -8.20 -9.93 2.65
CA GLU A 104 -8.08 -8.83 1.68
C GLU A 104 -6.75 -8.09 1.90
N ILE A 105 -5.98 -7.91 0.84
CA ILE A 105 -4.64 -7.32 0.88
C ILE A 105 -4.72 -5.87 0.44
N VAL A 106 -4.20 -4.96 1.26
CA VAL A 106 -4.28 -3.52 0.98
C VAL A 106 -2.95 -2.84 1.21
N TYR A 107 -2.50 -2.14 0.17
CA TYR A 107 -1.36 -1.24 0.26
C TYR A 107 -1.70 0.13 -0.34
N LYS A 108 -1.59 1.18 0.47
CA LYS A 108 -2.02 2.54 0.09
C LYS A 108 -1.03 3.63 0.48
N PHE A 109 -1.23 4.79 -0.14
CA PHE A 109 -0.53 6.03 0.17
C PHE A 109 -1.60 7.06 0.49
N TYR A 110 -1.52 7.70 1.65
CA TYR A 110 -2.49 8.71 2.07
C TYR A 110 -1.80 9.99 2.53
N LEU A 111 -2.40 11.12 2.17
CA LEU A 111 -2.01 12.46 2.58
C LEU A 111 -3.03 12.94 3.61
N TYR A 112 -2.55 13.51 4.72
CA TYR A 112 -3.42 14.14 5.71
C TYR A 112 -3.80 15.54 5.25
N ASP A 113 -5.10 15.78 5.08
CA ASP A 113 -5.64 17.08 4.77
C ASP A 113 -6.53 17.56 5.95
N PRO A 114 -6.10 18.59 6.71
CA PRO A 114 -6.85 19.07 7.87
C PRO A 114 -8.18 19.73 7.50
N SER A 115 -8.38 20.12 6.24
CA SER A 115 -9.55 20.89 5.79
C SER A 115 -10.77 20.04 5.47
N ILE A 116 -10.62 18.72 5.42
CA ILE A 116 -11.68 17.78 5.03
C ILE A 116 -12.13 16.90 6.20
N GLY A 117 -13.43 16.61 6.25
CA GLY A 117 -13.99 15.69 7.24
C GLY A 117 -13.89 16.17 8.69
N ASN A 118 -14.51 15.40 9.59
CA ASN A 118 -14.58 15.76 11.01
C ASN A 118 -13.76 14.79 11.88
N THR A 119 -13.50 13.59 11.39
CA THR A 119 -12.77 12.54 12.09
C THR A 119 -11.35 12.37 11.59
N GLU A 120 -10.49 11.73 12.39
CA GLU A 120 -9.12 11.38 11.99
C GLU A 120 -9.09 10.59 10.69
N ILE A 121 -10.01 9.64 10.50
CA ILE A 121 -10.05 8.74 9.34
C ILE A 121 -10.45 9.46 8.05
N GLU A 122 -11.38 10.42 8.11
CA GLU A 122 -11.84 11.18 6.95
C GLU A 122 -10.75 12.10 6.37
N LYS A 123 -9.79 12.51 7.21
CA LYS A 123 -8.71 13.43 6.84
C LYS A 123 -7.62 12.80 5.98
N TRP A 124 -7.65 11.49 5.78
CA TRP A 124 -6.66 10.77 4.98
C TRP A 124 -7.16 10.52 3.55
N ILE A 125 -6.58 11.23 2.60
CA ILE A 125 -6.93 11.16 1.16
C ILE A 125 -5.82 10.58 0.32
N GLY A 126 -6.17 9.93 -0.78
CA GLY A 126 -5.19 9.54 -1.79
C GLY A 126 -4.53 10.78 -2.42
N PRO A 127 -3.28 10.68 -2.92
CA PRO A 127 -2.54 11.84 -3.43
C PRO A 127 -3.28 12.66 -4.49
N ASN A 128 -4.07 11.97 -5.33
CA ASN A 128 -4.86 12.59 -6.41
C ASN A 128 -6.32 12.84 -6.02
N ARG A 129 -6.70 12.77 -4.74
CA ARG A 129 -8.08 12.95 -4.23
C ARG A 129 -9.17 12.01 -4.81
N ASN A 130 -8.79 11.01 -5.60
CA ASN A 130 -9.72 10.01 -6.18
C ASN A 130 -10.14 8.89 -5.21
N ASP A 131 -9.44 8.77 -4.08
CA ASP A 131 -9.65 7.75 -3.05
C ASP A 131 -9.47 8.38 -1.66
N SER A 132 -10.00 7.75 -0.63
CA SER A 132 -9.77 8.14 0.78
C SER A 132 -9.68 6.90 1.65
N LEU A 133 -9.11 7.06 2.85
CA LEU A 133 -9.04 5.96 3.81
C LEU A 133 -10.44 5.49 4.18
N LEU A 134 -11.36 6.41 4.52
CA LEU A 134 -12.75 6.07 4.80
C LEU A 134 -13.40 5.29 3.65
N LYS A 135 -13.29 5.78 2.41
CA LYS A 135 -13.87 5.11 1.23
C LYS A 135 -13.32 3.69 1.06
N LYS A 136 -12.03 3.47 1.30
CA LYS A 136 -11.42 2.13 1.22
C LYS A 136 -11.89 1.23 2.36
N LEU A 137 -11.96 1.72 3.60
CA LEU A 137 -12.46 0.94 4.75
C LEU A 137 -13.93 0.55 4.55
N THR A 138 -14.78 1.49 4.14
CA THR A 138 -16.19 1.21 3.80
C THR A 138 -16.30 0.19 2.67
N LYS A 139 -15.49 0.31 1.60
CA LYS A 139 -15.50 -0.66 0.49
C LYS A 139 -15.08 -2.07 0.94
N LEU A 140 -14.09 -2.19 1.84
CA LEU A 140 -13.69 -3.48 2.40
C LEU A 140 -14.85 -4.12 3.16
N LYS A 141 -15.45 -3.35 4.08
CA LYS A 141 -16.52 -3.80 4.98
C LYS A 141 -17.81 -4.16 4.24
N ASP A 142 -18.23 -3.33 3.29
CA ASP A 142 -19.57 -3.42 2.72
C ASP A 142 -19.60 -4.15 1.38
N LYS A 143 -18.44 -4.32 0.73
CA LYS A 143 -18.37 -4.94 -0.62
C LYS A 143 -17.40 -6.08 -0.72
N GLN A 144 -16.12 -5.88 -0.38
CA GLN A 144 -15.08 -6.89 -0.65
C GLN A 144 -15.18 -8.09 0.29
N LEU A 145 -15.24 -7.86 1.61
CA LEU A 145 -15.41 -8.95 2.56
C LEU A 145 -16.78 -9.65 2.35
N PRO A 146 -17.91 -8.95 2.18
CA PRO A 146 -19.19 -9.62 1.91
C PRO A 146 -19.26 -10.43 0.61
N LEU A 147 -18.30 -10.26 -0.32
CA LEU A 147 -18.22 -11.07 -1.55
C LEU A 147 -18.18 -12.57 -1.26
N LEU A 148 -17.53 -12.96 -0.16
CA LEU A 148 -17.47 -14.35 0.30
C LEU A 148 -18.85 -14.99 0.51
N TYR A 149 -19.83 -14.18 0.93
CA TYR A 149 -21.19 -14.62 1.24
C TYR A 149 -22.15 -14.54 0.05
N LYS A 150 -21.66 -14.17 -1.14
CA LYS A 150 -22.46 -14.22 -2.36
C LYS A 150 -22.67 -15.66 -2.85
N PRO A 151 -23.83 -15.98 -3.48
CA PRO A 151 -24.08 -17.31 -4.03
C PRO A 151 -23.03 -17.74 -5.07
N GLN A 152 -22.51 -16.79 -5.85
CA GLN A 152 -21.48 -17.04 -6.87
C GLN A 152 -20.19 -17.60 -6.27
N THR A 153 -19.91 -17.31 -4.99
CA THR A 153 -18.73 -17.79 -4.28
C THR A 153 -18.92 -19.22 -3.72
N ASP A 154 -20.16 -19.73 -3.66
CA ASP A 154 -20.44 -21.07 -3.11
C ASP A 154 -19.76 -22.19 -3.92
N VAL A 155 -19.62 -22.01 -5.23
CA VAL A 155 -18.94 -22.99 -6.10
C VAL A 155 -17.49 -23.15 -5.65
N LEU A 156 -16.77 -22.03 -5.52
CA LEU A 156 -15.39 -22.01 -5.04
C LEU A 156 -15.24 -22.69 -3.68
N LEU A 157 -16.10 -22.36 -2.71
CA LEU A 157 -15.99 -22.90 -1.36
C LEU A 157 -16.32 -24.39 -1.28
N LYS A 158 -17.26 -24.88 -2.11
CA LYS A 158 -17.57 -26.31 -2.23
C LYS A 158 -16.40 -27.09 -2.82
N ASP A 159 -15.78 -26.57 -3.88
CA ASP A 159 -14.63 -27.20 -4.52
C ASP A 159 -13.43 -27.30 -3.57
N LEU A 160 -13.30 -26.33 -2.65
CA LEU A 160 -12.28 -26.33 -1.61
C LEU A 160 -12.67 -27.09 -0.34
N ASN A 161 -13.90 -27.61 -0.25
CA ASN A 161 -14.47 -28.27 0.92
C ASN A 161 -14.40 -27.42 2.21
N ILE A 162 -14.68 -26.11 2.10
CA ILE A 162 -14.65 -25.18 3.23
C ILE A 162 -16.07 -24.80 3.64
N ASP A 163 -16.36 -24.95 4.93
CA ASP A 163 -17.56 -24.42 5.54
C ASP A 163 -17.47 -22.89 5.66
N LYS A 164 -18.29 -22.19 4.88
CA LYS A 164 -18.38 -20.72 4.84
C LYS A 164 -18.58 -20.10 6.23
N SER A 165 -19.30 -20.77 7.13
CA SER A 165 -19.58 -20.25 8.48
C SER A 165 -18.35 -20.20 9.40
N LYS A 166 -17.30 -20.97 9.05
CA LYS A 166 -16.05 -21.03 9.82
C LYS A 166 -14.98 -20.06 9.33
N ILE A 167 -15.21 -19.39 8.19
CA ILE A 167 -14.22 -18.52 7.57
C ILE A 167 -14.09 -17.23 8.38
N LEU A 168 -12.86 -16.98 8.85
CA LEU A 168 -12.51 -15.71 9.48
C LEU A 168 -12.13 -14.69 8.41
N GLN A 169 -12.79 -13.54 8.44
CA GLN A 169 -12.49 -12.44 7.53
C GLN A 169 -11.46 -11.51 8.15
N LYS A 170 -10.36 -11.29 7.43
CA LYS A 170 -9.25 -10.44 7.86
C LYS A 170 -8.82 -9.50 6.75
N VAL A 171 -8.11 -8.45 7.13
CA VAL A 171 -7.44 -7.54 6.20
C VAL A 171 -5.96 -7.47 6.54
N LEU A 172 -5.09 -7.40 5.54
CA LEU A 172 -3.69 -7.00 5.70
C LEU A 172 -3.55 -5.58 5.15
N PHE A 173 -3.80 -4.60 6.00
CA PHE A 173 -3.81 -3.19 5.59
C PHE A 173 -2.51 -2.50 6.00
N LYS A 174 -1.69 -2.20 4.99
CA LYS A 174 -0.45 -1.42 5.13
C LYS A 174 -0.59 -0.11 4.35
N ALA A 175 0.00 0.96 4.88
CA ALA A 175 0.03 2.22 4.15
C ALA A 175 1.22 3.09 4.57
N GLN A 176 1.62 3.96 3.65
CA GLN A 176 2.55 5.06 3.90
C GLN A 176 1.75 6.36 4.00
N LEU A 177 1.88 7.04 5.13
CA LEU A 177 1.19 8.26 5.48
C LEU A 177 2.13 9.46 5.31
N PHE A 178 1.58 10.56 4.81
CA PHE A 178 2.30 11.80 4.57
C PHE A 178 1.49 12.97 5.11
N ILE A 179 2.18 13.92 5.73
CA ILE A 179 1.57 15.08 6.39
C ILE A 179 2.05 16.38 5.73
N PRO A 180 1.40 17.54 5.96
CA PRO A 180 1.90 18.80 5.42
C PRO A 180 3.34 19.07 5.82
N TYR A 181 4.14 19.66 4.95
CA TYR A 181 5.53 20.02 5.28
C TYR A 181 5.60 20.93 6.50
N GLY A 182 6.52 20.64 7.42
CA GLY A 182 6.66 21.35 8.69
C GLY A 182 5.62 20.99 9.76
N ALA A 183 4.59 20.19 9.43
CA ALA A 183 3.65 19.72 10.43
C ALA A 183 4.26 18.62 11.32
N THR A 184 3.81 18.58 12.57
CA THR A 184 3.98 17.42 13.46
C THR A 184 2.62 16.82 13.71
N MET A 185 2.54 15.50 13.68
CA MET A 185 1.27 14.79 13.80
C MET A 185 1.45 13.55 14.66
N ASN A 186 0.45 13.31 15.52
CA ASN A 186 0.21 12.00 16.08
C ASN A 186 -1.23 11.58 15.75
N THR A 187 -1.39 10.36 15.26
CA THR A 187 -2.67 9.70 15.06
C THR A 187 -3.07 8.93 16.31
N THR A 188 -4.36 8.91 16.61
CA THR A 188 -4.96 8.21 17.75
C THR A 188 -5.26 6.76 17.39
N PHE A 189 -5.85 6.55 16.22
CA PHE A 189 -6.29 5.23 15.77
C PHE A 189 -5.28 4.57 14.82
N LEU A 190 -4.54 5.38 14.07
CA LEU A 190 -3.56 4.88 13.13
C LEU A 190 -2.18 4.73 13.79
N ASN A 191 -1.36 3.89 13.17
CA ASN A 191 0.01 3.64 13.57
C ASN A 191 0.91 4.80 13.12
N ASN A 192 1.41 5.58 14.08
CA ASN A 192 2.32 6.70 13.81
C ASN A 192 3.59 6.31 13.03
N ASN A 193 4.03 5.06 13.12
CA ASN A 193 5.18 4.57 12.34
C ASN A 193 4.89 4.47 10.83
N CYS A 194 3.62 4.60 10.40
CA CYS A 194 3.26 4.72 9.01
C CYS A 194 3.52 6.12 8.44
N ILE A 195 3.76 7.15 9.27
CA ILE A 195 4.11 8.51 8.82
C ILE A 195 5.58 8.49 8.37
N VAL A 196 5.80 8.57 7.05
CA VAL A 196 7.13 8.35 6.44
C VAL A 196 7.62 9.51 5.60
N GLY A 197 6.85 10.57 5.50
CA GLY A 197 7.18 11.71 4.66
C GLY A 197 6.18 12.84 4.79
N PHE A 198 6.31 13.80 3.90
CA PHE A 198 5.45 14.97 3.85
C PHE A 198 4.85 15.19 2.46
N TYR A 199 4.04 16.22 2.31
CA TYR A 199 3.67 16.72 0.99
C TYR A 199 3.72 18.25 0.97
N ILE A 200 3.88 18.78 -0.23
CA ILE A 200 3.84 20.22 -0.52
C ILE A 200 3.06 20.48 -1.80
N GLN A 201 2.53 21.69 -1.95
CA GLN A 201 1.99 22.19 -3.19
C GLN A 201 3.12 22.48 -4.19
N PHE A 202 2.79 22.48 -5.49
CA PHE A 202 3.78 22.70 -6.55
C PHE A 202 4.53 24.03 -6.43
N LEU A 203 3.88 25.11 -5.99
CA LEU A 203 4.54 26.42 -5.85
C LEU A 203 5.60 26.43 -4.73
N GLU A 204 5.38 25.61 -3.70
CA GLU A 204 6.25 25.53 -2.53
C GLU A 204 7.58 24.82 -2.82
N ILE A 205 7.75 24.16 -3.98
CA ILE A 205 9.00 23.46 -4.34
C ILE A 205 10.19 24.43 -4.37
N GLN A 206 9.96 25.73 -4.60
CA GLN A 206 11.00 26.74 -4.71
C GLN A 206 11.86 26.84 -3.45
N GLN A 207 11.30 26.52 -2.27
CA GLN A 207 12.05 26.49 -1.02
C GLN A 207 13.15 25.41 -0.99
N PHE A 208 13.08 24.44 -1.91
CA PHE A 208 14.03 23.33 -2.02
C PHE A 208 15.00 23.48 -3.20
N SER A 209 15.24 24.69 -3.69
CA SER A 209 16.12 24.98 -4.84
C SER A 209 17.55 24.43 -4.68
N ASN A 210 18.07 24.33 -3.45
CA ASN A 210 19.39 23.79 -3.14
C ASN A 210 19.40 22.26 -2.90
N CYS A 211 18.26 21.59 -3.04
CA CYS A 211 18.14 20.15 -2.83
C CYS A 211 18.33 19.37 -4.15
N LYS A 212 18.41 18.04 -4.02
CA LYS A 212 18.44 17.11 -5.14
C LYS A 212 17.25 16.16 -5.07
N PHE A 213 16.76 15.68 -6.22
CA PHE A 213 15.47 14.98 -6.28
C PHE A 213 15.47 13.72 -7.13
N ILE A 214 14.50 12.85 -6.89
CA ILE A 214 14.14 11.72 -7.77
C ILE A 214 12.64 11.63 -7.86
N ILE A 215 12.14 11.27 -9.04
CA ILE A 215 10.73 10.94 -9.28
C ILE A 215 10.68 9.44 -9.59
N PRO A 216 10.55 8.56 -8.57
CA PRO A 216 10.50 7.12 -8.78
C PRO A 216 9.25 6.71 -9.56
N GLU A 217 9.36 5.59 -10.29
CA GLU A 217 8.19 4.92 -10.86
C GLU A 217 7.26 4.40 -9.75
N LYS A 218 6.00 4.13 -10.10
CA LYS A 218 4.98 3.85 -9.09
C LYS A 218 5.27 2.63 -8.20
N THR A 219 5.87 1.58 -8.74
CA THR A 219 6.28 0.38 -7.97
C THR A 219 7.41 0.68 -7.00
N ASP A 220 8.26 1.67 -7.30
CA ASP A 220 9.39 2.08 -6.48
C ASP A 220 8.99 2.98 -5.32
N TRP A 221 7.71 3.36 -5.24
CA TRP A 221 7.19 4.10 -4.10
C TRP A 221 7.32 3.30 -2.79
N LEU A 222 7.45 1.97 -2.86
CA LEU A 222 7.77 1.11 -1.72
C LEU A 222 9.17 1.40 -1.17
N ILE A 223 10.15 1.58 -2.04
CA ILE A 223 11.58 1.65 -1.70
C ILE A 223 11.86 2.84 -0.80
N LYS A 224 12.62 2.65 0.28
CA LYS A 224 13.14 3.74 1.11
C LYS A 224 14.21 4.52 0.33
N ALA A 225 14.16 5.85 0.35
CA ALA A 225 15.15 6.67 -0.35
C ALA A 225 16.58 6.32 0.08
N TYR A 226 17.49 6.19 -0.89
CA TYR A 226 18.89 5.82 -0.69
C TYR A 226 19.80 6.67 -1.57
N ALA A 227 21.09 6.81 -1.21
CA ALA A 227 21.96 7.84 -1.77
C ALA A 227 22.50 7.52 -3.18
N HIS A 228 22.74 6.25 -3.51
CA HIS A 228 23.47 5.82 -4.71
C HIS A 228 22.58 5.66 -5.94
N VAL A 229 22.07 6.80 -6.43
CA VAL A 229 21.15 6.92 -7.57
C VAL A 229 21.40 8.25 -8.28
N SER A 230 20.98 8.35 -9.54
CA SER A 230 21.14 9.58 -10.33
C SER A 230 20.11 10.63 -9.89
N TRP A 231 20.53 11.56 -9.04
CA TRP A 231 19.68 12.64 -8.55
C TRP A 231 19.57 13.78 -9.54
N LEU A 232 18.35 14.27 -9.74
CA LEU A 232 18.02 15.48 -10.51
C LEU A 232 18.39 16.72 -9.70
N ASP A 233 18.82 17.78 -10.40
CA ASP A 233 18.82 19.12 -9.81
C ASP A 233 17.42 19.73 -9.79
N PHE A 234 17.31 20.91 -9.19
CA PHE A 234 16.04 21.60 -9.04
C PHE A 234 15.38 21.97 -10.37
N THR A 235 16.15 22.41 -11.37
CA THR A 235 15.62 22.85 -12.65
C THR A 235 14.99 21.68 -13.40
N ASP A 236 15.71 20.57 -13.48
CA ASP A 236 15.22 19.34 -14.11
C ASP A 236 14.03 18.76 -13.36
N PHE A 237 14.11 18.71 -12.03
CA PHE A 237 13.02 18.22 -11.19
C PHE A 237 11.75 19.04 -11.39
N LYS A 238 11.85 20.37 -11.31
CA LYS A 238 10.72 21.28 -11.48
C LYS A 238 10.06 21.11 -12.85
N SER A 239 10.86 21.02 -13.92
CA SER A 239 10.36 20.77 -15.26
C SER A 239 9.56 19.46 -15.32
N ARG A 240 10.12 18.35 -14.83
CA ARG A 240 9.44 17.05 -14.85
C ARG A 240 8.19 17.00 -14.00
N VAL A 241 8.23 17.52 -12.77
CA VAL A 241 7.05 17.56 -11.90
C VAL A 241 5.93 18.38 -12.53
N SER A 242 6.25 19.48 -13.21
CA SER A 242 5.24 20.31 -13.87
C SER A 242 4.37 19.52 -14.87
N GLU A 243 4.93 18.53 -15.55
CA GLU A 243 4.19 17.65 -16.47
C GLU A 243 3.16 16.78 -15.75
N PHE A 244 3.49 16.29 -14.54
CA PHE A 244 2.52 15.55 -13.71
C PHE A 244 1.39 16.46 -13.20
N ILE A 245 1.75 17.67 -12.77
CA ILE A 245 0.77 18.64 -12.23
C ILE A 245 -0.23 19.08 -13.32
N LYS A 246 0.24 19.30 -14.55
CA LYS A 246 -0.62 19.64 -15.72
C LYS A 246 -1.72 18.60 -15.96
N VAL A 247 -1.44 17.32 -15.69
CA VAL A 247 -2.40 16.21 -15.85
C VAL A 247 -3.06 15.79 -14.53
N GLN A 248 -3.06 16.67 -13.51
CA GLN A 248 -3.66 16.44 -12.20
C GLN A 248 -3.17 15.14 -11.53
N SER A 249 -1.87 14.93 -11.61
CA SER A 249 -1.19 13.80 -10.98
C SER A 249 -0.18 14.30 -9.96
N SER A 250 -0.24 13.77 -8.75
CA SER A 250 0.65 14.07 -7.64
C SER A 250 1.71 12.98 -7.51
N PRO A 251 2.94 13.21 -8.03
CA PRO A 251 4.00 12.22 -7.96
C PRO A 251 4.57 12.11 -6.54
N LEU A 252 4.91 10.89 -6.14
CA LEU A 252 5.85 10.67 -5.04
C LEU A 252 7.26 10.98 -5.54
N CYS A 253 8.01 11.70 -4.74
CA CYS A 253 9.36 12.15 -5.00
C CYS A 253 10.26 11.79 -3.82
N TRP A 254 11.54 11.65 -4.07
CA TRP A 254 12.56 11.66 -3.02
C TRP A 254 13.28 13.00 -3.05
N ILE A 255 13.63 13.50 -1.87
CA ILE A 255 14.43 14.71 -1.68
C ILE A 255 15.69 14.35 -0.89
N LYS A 256 16.82 14.88 -1.35
CA LYS A 256 18.09 14.90 -0.62
C LYS A 256 18.41 16.34 -0.27
N PHE A 257 18.41 16.62 1.03
CA PHE A 257 18.76 17.92 1.58
C PHE A 257 20.29 18.16 1.52
N PRO A 258 20.76 19.42 1.58
CA PRO A 258 22.18 19.73 1.60
C PRO A 258 22.97 19.06 2.74
N ASN A 259 22.31 18.81 3.88
CA ASN A 259 22.88 18.08 5.02
C ASN A 259 22.95 16.55 4.82
N GLY A 260 22.52 16.05 3.65
CA GLY A 260 22.52 14.63 3.31
C GLY A 260 21.26 13.86 3.72
N THR A 261 20.33 14.46 4.48
CA THR A 261 19.09 13.81 4.89
C THR A 261 18.23 13.46 3.67
N LEU A 262 17.68 12.24 3.67
CA LEU A 262 16.81 11.72 2.62
C LEU A 262 15.39 11.58 3.14
N GLN A 263 14.41 12.08 2.39
CA GLN A 263 12.99 11.94 2.71
C GLN A 263 12.17 11.60 1.46
N LYS A 264 10.99 11.01 1.69
CA LYS A 264 9.95 10.90 0.67
C LYS A 264 8.99 12.07 0.82
N PHE A 265 8.48 12.57 -0.28
CA PHE A 265 7.40 13.53 -0.25
C PHE A 265 6.52 13.47 -1.49
N PHE A 266 5.31 13.99 -1.41
CA PHE A 266 4.47 14.23 -2.58
C PHE A 266 4.51 15.70 -3.00
N VAL A 267 4.47 15.95 -4.31
CA VAL A 267 4.09 17.26 -4.83
C VAL A 267 2.64 17.18 -5.28
N VAL A 268 1.75 17.95 -4.65
CA VAL A 268 0.32 17.91 -4.95
C VAL A 268 -0.08 18.89 -6.04
N TRP A 269 -1.08 18.52 -6.84
CA TRP A 269 -1.62 19.38 -7.92
C TRP A 269 -2.74 20.30 -7.44
N TRP A 270 -3.35 19.95 -6.31
CA TRP A 270 -4.43 20.69 -5.68
C TRP A 270 -3.88 21.66 -4.63
N ASN A 271 -4.70 22.66 -4.31
CA ASN A 271 -4.42 23.66 -3.28
C ASN A 271 -5.12 23.29 -1.96
#